data_AF-A0A1B8HDP6-F1
#
_entry.id   AF-A0A1B8HDP6-F1
#
_cell.length_a   1.000
_cell.length_b   1.000
_cell.length_c   1.000
_cell.angle_alpha   90.00
_cell.angle_beta   90.00
_cell.angle_gamma   90.00
#
_symmetry.space_group_name_H-M   'P 1'
#
loop_
_entity.id
_entity.type
_entity.pdbx_description
1 polymer ?
#
loop_
_entity_poly.entity_id
_entity_poly.type
_entity_poly.pdbx_seq_one_letter_code
_entity_poly.pdbx_strand_id
1 'polypeptide(L)'
;MNKTLSIDSEHVLALYHRGYILENGYGIERDKQKSLHYYDKAYHIGKNKILIACDKLFSKYLNGDDGVDQNIAKAKEYAVIAAKNGSDKYKKYIDNWDYIIFTINTQKEISLCIKQGDNISSCIKNGNDTIKNFKSNYNER
;
A
#
# COMPACT_ATOMS: atom_id res chain seq x y z
N MET A 1 -1.52 7.40 -27.26
CA MET A 1 -1.78 7.62 -25.81
C MET A 1 -1.51 9.05 -25.34
N ASN A 2 -0.58 9.82 -25.92
CA ASN A 2 -0.25 11.18 -25.43
C ASN A 2 -1.29 12.29 -25.67
N LYS A 3 -2.18 12.17 -26.67
CA LYS A 3 -3.11 13.27 -27.01
C LYS A 3 -4.28 13.41 -26.03
N THR A 4 -4.72 12.34 -25.37
CA THR A 4 -5.89 12.37 -24.48
C THR A 4 -5.55 12.89 -23.08
N LEU A 5 -4.31 12.68 -22.62
CA LEU A 5 -3.81 13.16 -21.32
C LEU A 5 -3.58 14.67 -21.28
N SER A 6 -3.39 15.34 -22.42
CA SER A 6 -3.12 16.78 -22.46
C SER A 6 -4.38 17.66 -22.49
N ILE A 7 -5.57 17.08 -22.64
CA ILE A 7 -6.82 17.84 -22.82
C ILE A 7 -7.55 18.02 -21.48
N ASP A 8 -7.33 17.14 -20.51
CA ASP A 8 -7.91 17.24 -19.18
C ASP A 8 -6.90 16.78 -18.11
N SER A 9 -6.19 17.74 -17.51
CA SER A 9 -5.19 17.49 -16.47
C SER A 9 -5.80 16.98 -15.16
N GLU A 10 -7.10 17.15 -14.99
CA GLU A 10 -7.87 16.63 -13.85
C GLU A 10 -8.54 15.28 -14.18
N HIS A 11 -8.35 14.77 -15.40
CA HIS A 11 -8.77 13.43 -15.75
C HIS A 11 -8.08 12.42 -14.83
N VAL A 12 -8.85 11.46 -14.38
CA VAL A 12 -8.46 10.54 -13.33
C VAL A 12 -7.18 9.73 -13.65
N LEU A 13 -6.99 9.35 -14.91
CA LEU A 13 -5.74 8.73 -15.38
C LEU A 13 -4.56 9.71 -15.42
N ALA A 14 -4.79 10.98 -15.75
CA ALA A 14 -3.74 12.00 -15.78
C ALA A 14 -3.19 12.26 -14.38
N LEU A 15 -4.09 12.38 -13.39
CA LEU A 15 -3.74 12.50 -11.99
C LEU A 15 -2.94 11.29 -11.49
N TYR A 16 -3.40 10.06 -11.81
CA TYR A 16 -2.65 8.85 -11.49
C TYR A 16 -1.25 8.86 -12.11
N HIS A 17 -1.13 9.14 -13.40
CA HIS A 17 0.17 9.18 -14.08
C HIS A 17 1.09 10.24 -13.50
N ARG A 18 0.55 11.40 -13.08
CA ARG A 18 1.33 12.44 -12.42
C ARG A 18 1.86 11.99 -11.06
N GLY A 19 1.02 11.33 -10.26
CA GLY A 19 1.47 10.67 -9.03
C GLY A 19 2.58 9.66 -9.30
N TYR A 20 2.43 8.84 -10.34
CA TYR A 20 3.41 7.83 -10.73
C TYR A 20 4.74 8.41 -11.20
N ILE A 21 4.73 9.51 -11.96
CA ILE A 21 5.93 10.21 -12.38
C ILE A 21 6.68 10.79 -11.17
N LEU A 22 5.96 11.42 -10.22
CA LEU A 22 6.57 11.97 -9.00
C LEU A 22 7.12 10.88 -8.07
N GLU A 23 6.47 9.70 -8.02
CA GLU A 23 6.94 8.57 -7.22
C GLU A 23 8.30 8.04 -7.74
N ASN A 24 8.44 7.93 -9.06
CA ASN A 24 9.56 7.24 -9.70
C ASN A 24 10.65 8.18 -10.23
N GLY A 25 10.34 9.46 -10.45
CA GLY A 25 11.28 10.48 -10.93
C GLY A 25 11.50 10.43 -12.44
N TYR A 26 10.45 10.22 -13.24
CA TYR A 26 10.59 10.15 -14.70
C TYR A 26 10.70 11.57 -15.30
N GLY A 27 11.94 12.01 -15.54
CA GLY A 27 12.23 13.31 -16.14
C GLY A 27 12.02 14.51 -15.20
N ILE A 28 11.70 14.26 -13.94
CA ILE A 28 11.59 15.24 -12.86
C ILE A 28 12.14 14.64 -11.55
N GLU A 29 12.42 15.50 -10.56
CA GLU A 29 12.80 15.05 -9.22
C GLU A 29 11.66 14.26 -8.56
N ARG A 30 12.04 13.26 -7.75
CA ARG A 30 11.07 12.46 -6.99
C ARG A 30 10.45 13.30 -5.89
N ASP A 31 9.14 13.23 -5.77
CA ASP A 31 8.39 13.81 -4.67
C ASP A 31 7.26 12.86 -4.27
N LYS A 32 7.60 11.94 -3.37
CA LYS A 32 6.71 10.85 -2.98
C LYS A 32 5.55 11.34 -2.12
N GLN A 33 5.75 12.40 -1.33
CA GLN A 33 4.66 12.99 -0.56
C GLN A 33 3.64 13.66 -1.49
N LYS A 34 4.11 14.40 -2.50
CA LYS A 34 3.25 14.99 -3.53
C LYS A 34 2.64 13.94 -4.46
N SER A 35 3.31 12.81 -4.68
CA SER A 35 2.73 11.66 -5.37
C SER A 35 1.45 11.16 -4.69
N LEU A 36 1.44 11.05 -3.36
CA LEU A 36 0.25 10.67 -2.59
C LEU A 36 -0.91 11.64 -2.80
N HIS A 37 -0.63 12.95 -2.88
CA HIS A 37 -1.66 13.95 -3.17
C HIS A 37 -2.34 13.71 -4.52
N TYR A 38 -1.57 13.38 -5.57
CA TYR A 38 -2.15 13.09 -6.88
C TYR A 38 -2.88 11.75 -6.94
N TYR A 39 -2.39 10.73 -6.23
CA TYR A 39 -3.13 9.48 -6.09
C TYR A 39 -4.44 9.66 -5.32
N ASP A 40 -4.43 10.44 -4.24
CA ASP A 40 -5.63 10.76 -3.47
C ASP A 40 -6.66 11.50 -4.33
N LYS A 41 -6.22 12.54 -5.05
CA LYS A 41 -7.06 13.22 -6.04
C LYS A 41 -7.61 12.27 -7.10
N ALA A 42 -6.78 11.42 -7.70
CA ALA A 42 -7.22 10.43 -8.69
C ALA A 42 -8.22 9.44 -8.10
N TYR A 43 -8.12 9.11 -6.81
CA TYR A 43 -9.06 8.22 -6.15
C TYR A 43 -10.43 8.88 -5.94
N HIS A 44 -10.45 10.18 -5.63
CA HIS A 44 -11.66 10.94 -5.35
C HIS A 44 -12.34 11.55 -6.58
N ILE A 45 -11.61 11.79 -7.67
CA ILE A 45 -12.12 12.39 -8.91
C ILE A 45 -12.61 11.28 -9.85
N GLY A 46 -13.80 10.77 -9.60
CA GLY A 46 -14.46 9.84 -10.53
C GLY A 46 -15.54 8.98 -9.88
N LYS A 47 -16.57 8.64 -10.66
CA LYS A 47 -17.61 7.69 -10.21
C LYS A 47 -17.05 6.28 -9.99
N ASN A 48 -15.98 5.92 -10.72
CA ASN A 48 -15.35 4.61 -10.72
C ASN A 48 -13.98 4.65 -10.05
N LYS A 49 -13.91 5.17 -8.82
CA LYS A 49 -12.70 5.29 -7.96
C LYS A 49 -11.56 4.40 -8.43
N ILE A 50 -10.46 4.99 -8.87
CA ILE A 50 -9.38 4.22 -9.49
C ILE A 50 -8.76 3.29 -8.43
N LEU A 51 -9.00 1.98 -8.58
CA LEU A 51 -8.45 0.96 -7.67
C LEU A 51 -6.92 0.94 -7.68
N ILE A 52 -6.25 1.28 -8.79
CA ILE A 52 -4.78 1.38 -8.83
C ILE A 52 -4.23 2.53 -7.99
N ALA A 53 -4.96 3.65 -7.86
CA ALA A 53 -4.58 4.76 -6.98
C ALA A 53 -4.81 4.36 -5.51
N CYS A 54 -5.90 3.64 -5.23
CA CYS A 54 -6.14 3.03 -3.92
C CYS A 54 -5.00 2.09 -3.50
N ASP A 55 -4.55 1.21 -4.40
CA ASP A 55 -3.42 0.29 -4.13
C ASP A 55 -2.15 1.03 -3.71
N LYS A 56 -1.87 2.17 -4.35
CA LYS A 56 -0.72 3.02 -4.01
C LYS A 56 -0.88 3.65 -2.62
N LEU A 57 -2.03 4.26 -2.35
CA LEU A 57 -2.32 4.90 -1.06
C LEU A 57 -2.33 3.88 0.08
N PHE A 58 -3.03 2.76 -0.11
CA PHE A 58 -3.10 1.64 0.83
C PHE A 58 -1.69 1.15 1.19
N SER A 59 -0.88 0.79 0.19
CA SER A 59 0.47 0.25 0.42
C SER A 59 1.37 1.23 1.16
N LYS A 60 1.35 2.51 0.75
CA LYS A 60 2.20 3.55 1.35
C LYS A 60 1.85 3.81 2.80
N TYR A 61 0.57 3.99 3.13
CA TYR A 61 0.17 4.17 4.53
C TYR A 61 0.30 2.89 5.35
N LEU A 62 0.12 1.71 4.75
CA LEU A 62 0.23 0.44 5.46
C LEU A 62 1.67 0.15 5.88
N ASN A 63 2.64 0.41 5.02
CA ASN A 63 4.04 0.10 5.30
C ASN A 63 4.75 1.24 6.03
N GLY A 64 4.47 2.49 5.67
CA GLY A 64 5.21 3.65 6.16
C GLY A 64 6.67 3.59 5.72
N ASP A 65 6.91 3.92 4.45
CA ASP A 65 8.23 3.90 3.84
C ASP A 65 8.49 5.19 3.04
N ASP A 66 9.73 5.37 2.59
CA ASP A 66 10.07 6.39 1.61
C ASP A 66 9.72 7.85 2.00
N GLY A 67 9.83 8.18 3.29
CA GLY A 67 9.49 9.52 3.80
C GLY A 67 8.00 9.74 4.07
N VAL A 68 7.20 8.66 4.03
CA VAL A 68 5.79 8.66 4.44
C VAL A 68 5.66 7.87 5.72
N ASP A 69 5.06 8.48 6.75
CA ASP A 69 4.81 7.79 8.01
C ASP A 69 3.76 6.69 7.85
N GLN A 70 3.94 5.59 8.59
CA GLN A 70 2.95 4.53 8.66
C GLN A 70 1.66 5.09 9.27
N ASN A 71 0.53 4.81 8.63
CA ASN A 71 -0.79 5.17 9.12
C ASN A 71 -1.77 4.03 8.84
N ILE A 72 -1.85 3.08 9.77
CA ILE A 72 -2.71 1.90 9.69
C ILE A 72 -4.19 2.28 9.55
N ALA A 73 -4.63 3.33 10.25
CA ALA A 73 -6.02 3.80 10.18
C ALA A 73 -6.37 4.29 8.77
N LYS A 74 -5.49 5.11 8.17
CA LYS A 74 -5.68 5.63 6.82
C LYS A 74 -5.57 4.54 5.75
N ALA A 75 -4.67 3.57 5.92
CA ALA A 75 -4.63 2.38 5.08
C ALA A 75 -5.95 1.60 5.14
N LYS A 76 -6.51 1.40 6.35
CA LYS A 76 -7.79 0.71 6.54
C LYS A 76 -8.95 1.47 5.91
N GLU A 77 -8.93 2.80 5.97
CA GLU A 77 -9.93 3.66 5.33
C GLU A 77 -9.98 3.42 3.82
N TYR A 78 -8.85 3.51 3.11
CA TYR A 78 -8.82 3.23 1.66
C TYR A 78 -9.26 1.79 1.35
N ALA A 79 -8.86 0.81 2.17
CA ALA A 79 -9.30 -0.57 2.01
C ALA A 79 -10.84 -0.71 2.12
N VAL A 80 -11.45 -0.11 3.15
CA VAL A 80 -12.91 -0.11 3.35
C VAL A 80 -13.61 0.55 2.17
N ILE A 81 -13.12 1.69 1.71
CA ILE A 81 -13.74 2.40 0.59
C ILE A 81 -13.63 1.56 -0.69
N ALA A 82 -12.49 0.95 -0.99
CA ALA A 82 -12.34 0.07 -2.16
C ALA A 82 -13.22 -1.18 -2.10
N ALA A 83 -13.36 -1.81 -0.92
CA ALA A 83 -14.26 -2.94 -0.72
C ALA A 83 -15.73 -2.56 -0.96
N LYS A 84 -16.16 -1.39 -0.45
CA LYS A 84 -17.51 -0.82 -0.71
C LYS A 84 -17.77 -0.53 -2.19
N ASN A 85 -16.72 -0.30 -2.98
CA ASN A 85 -16.81 -0.07 -4.42
C ASN A 85 -16.61 -1.36 -5.23
N GLY A 86 -16.80 -2.52 -4.60
CA GLY A 86 -16.86 -3.82 -5.28
C GLY A 86 -15.53 -4.56 -5.38
N SER A 87 -14.44 -4.06 -4.78
CA SER A 87 -13.16 -4.77 -4.84
C SER A 87 -13.12 -5.97 -3.89
N ASP A 88 -13.19 -7.19 -4.44
CA ASP A 88 -13.07 -8.43 -3.66
C ASP A 88 -11.70 -8.62 -3.02
N LYS A 89 -10.64 -8.09 -3.64
CA LYS A 89 -9.30 -8.04 -3.04
C LYS A 89 -9.34 -7.31 -1.70
N TYR A 90 -9.97 -6.15 -1.66
CA TYR A 90 -10.04 -5.34 -0.44
C TYR A 90 -11.05 -5.86 0.58
N LYS A 91 -12.13 -6.52 0.14
CA LYS A 91 -12.99 -7.29 1.06
C LYS A 91 -12.15 -8.33 1.82
N LYS A 92 -11.38 -9.14 1.09
CA LYS A 92 -10.47 -10.13 1.68
C LYS A 92 -9.42 -9.49 2.60
N TYR A 93 -8.90 -8.31 2.27
CA TYR A 93 -7.96 -7.61 3.15
C TYR A 93 -8.61 -7.18 4.46
N ILE A 94 -9.86 -6.70 4.44
CA ILE A 94 -10.58 -6.32 5.65
C ILE A 94 -10.92 -7.55 6.49
N ASP A 95 -11.36 -8.63 5.85
CA ASP A 95 -11.70 -9.90 6.53
C ASP A 95 -10.47 -10.55 7.20
N ASN A 96 -9.27 -10.25 6.69
CA ASN A 96 -7.99 -10.78 7.19
C ASN A 96 -7.09 -9.68 7.76
N TRP A 97 -7.68 -8.58 8.24
CA TRP A 97 -6.92 -7.38 8.61
C TRP A 97 -5.85 -7.66 9.67
N ASP A 98 -6.21 -8.37 10.73
CA ASP A 98 -5.29 -8.65 11.84
C ASP A 98 -4.13 -9.54 11.37
N TYR A 99 -4.41 -10.51 10.50
CA TYR A 99 -3.38 -11.34 9.87
C TYR A 99 -2.42 -10.53 8.99
N ILE A 100 -2.93 -9.57 8.22
CA ILE A 100 -2.11 -8.68 7.38
C ILE A 100 -1.19 -7.82 8.26
N ILE A 101 -1.74 -7.18 9.29
CA ILE A 101 -0.96 -6.33 10.21
C ILE A 101 0.11 -7.15 10.94
N PHE A 102 -0.25 -8.33 11.44
CA PHE A 102 0.70 -9.23 12.10
C PHE A 102 1.86 -9.61 11.18
N THR A 103 1.55 -9.98 9.93
CA THR A 103 2.55 -10.37 8.93
C THR A 103 3.52 -9.22 8.62
N ILE A 104 3.00 -8.00 8.45
CA ILE A 104 3.81 -6.81 8.14
C ILE A 104 4.72 -6.44 9.30
N ASN A 105 4.22 -6.49 10.53
CA ASN A 105 5.03 -6.23 11.71
C ASN A 105 6.14 -7.30 11.85
N THR A 106 5.82 -8.57 11.63
CA THR A 106 6.82 -9.64 11.65
C THR A 106 7.89 -9.43 10.58
N GLN A 107 7.53 -8.99 9.38
CA GLN A 107 8.51 -8.67 8.32
C GLN A 107 9.42 -7.50 8.69
N LYS A 108 8.91 -6.50 9.42
CA LYS A 108 9.73 -5.40 9.96
C LYS A 108 10.71 -5.92 11.00
N GLU A 109 10.28 -6.82 11.88
CA GLU A 109 11.14 -7.49 12.86
C GLU A 109 12.25 -8.31 12.20
N ILE A 110 11.92 -9.11 11.16
CA ILE A 110 12.93 -9.84 10.36
C ILE A 110 13.94 -8.86 9.76
N SER A 111 13.46 -7.74 9.21
CA SER A 111 14.33 -6.71 8.61
C SER A 111 15.25 -6.06 9.64
N LEU A 112 14.79 -5.86 10.88
CA LEU A 112 15.59 -5.33 11.98
C LEU A 112 16.64 -6.34 12.46
N CYS A 113 16.26 -7.60 12.64
CA CYS A 113 17.16 -8.72 12.97
C CYS A 113 18.33 -8.79 11.98
N ILE A 114 18.03 -8.78 10.67
CA ILE A 114 19.06 -8.79 9.62
C ILE A 114 19.97 -7.55 9.70
N LYS A 115 19.40 -6.35 9.93
CA LYS A 115 20.18 -5.11 10.05
C LYS A 115 21.09 -5.08 11.27
N GLN A 116 20.74 -5.80 12.34
CA GLN A 116 21.55 -5.91 13.55
C GLN A 116 22.76 -6.86 13.38
N GLY A 117 22.87 -7.54 12.23
CA GLY A 117 23.97 -8.46 11.94
C GLY A 117 23.72 -9.89 12.40
N ASP A 118 22.48 -10.23 12.79
CA ASP A 118 22.10 -11.59 13.13
C ASP A 118 22.17 -12.52 11.92
N ASN A 119 22.19 -13.84 12.19
CA ASN A 119 22.18 -14.84 11.14
C ASN A 119 20.89 -14.75 10.29
N ILE A 120 21.03 -14.37 9.02
CA ILE A 120 19.92 -14.16 8.08
C ILE A 120 18.97 -15.35 8.03
N SER A 121 19.51 -16.57 7.92
CA SER A 121 18.71 -17.79 7.84
C SER A 121 17.88 -18.01 9.12
N SER A 122 18.45 -17.71 10.29
CA SER A 122 17.75 -17.77 11.57
C SER A 122 16.62 -16.72 11.65
N CYS A 123 16.91 -15.45 11.31
CA CYS A 123 15.91 -14.37 11.31
C CYS A 123 14.70 -14.74 10.43
N ILE A 124 14.95 -15.18 9.19
CA ILE A 124 13.90 -15.53 8.24
C ILE A 124 13.11 -16.75 8.72
N LYS A 125 13.80 -17.79 9.22
CA LYS A 125 13.15 -19.00 9.72
C LYS A 125 12.21 -18.68 10.88
N ASN A 126 12.71 -17.97 11.89
CA ASN A 126 11.94 -17.64 13.09
C ASN A 126 10.72 -16.78 12.75
N GLY A 127 10.88 -15.79 11.86
CA GLY A 127 9.76 -14.96 11.41
C GLY A 127 8.71 -15.75 10.62
N ASN A 128 9.14 -16.66 9.74
CA ASN A 128 8.22 -17.55 9.01
C ASN A 128 7.47 -18.50 9.94
N ASP A 129 8.15 -19.09 10.93
CA ASP A 129 7.53 -19.95 11.93
C ASP A 129 6.51 -19.16 12.78
N THR A 130 6.83 -17.92 13.13
CA THR A 130 5.93 -16.99 13.84
C THR A 130 4.66 -16.72 13.04
N ILE A 131 4.79 -16.37 11.76
CA ILE A 131 3.64 -16.15 10.86
C ILE A 131 2.80 -17.43 10.71
N LYS A 132 3.45 -18.58 10.56
CA LYS A 132 2.77 -19.87 10.42
C LYS A 132 1.93 -20.21 11.65
N ASN A 133 2.51 -20.05 12.84
CA ASN A 133 1.81 -20.33 14.11
C ASN A 133 0.63 -19.38 14.30
N PHE A 134 0.80 -18.09 14.00
CA PHE A 134 -0.30 -17.13 14.05
C PHE A 134 -1.42 -17.50 13.07
N LYS A 135 -1.09 -17.90 11.84
CA LYS A 135 -2.06 -18.33 10.83
C LYS A 135 -2.90 -19.53 11.30
N SER A 136 -2.27 -20.53 11.90
CA SER A 136 -2.98 -21.70 12.44
C SER A 136 -4.03 -21.27 13.46
N ASN A 137 -3.64 -20.46 14.45
CA ASN A 137 -4.55 -19.98 15.49
C ASN A 137 -5.63 -19.02 14.96
N TYR A 138 -5.34 -18.26 13.89
CA TYR A 138 -6.28 -17.33 13.27
C TYR A 138 -7.42 -18.06 12.55
N ASN A 139 -7.12 -19.18 11.89
CA ASN A 139 -8.10 -19.96 11.14
C ASN A 139 -9.01 -20.85 12.02
N GLU A 140 -8.68 -21.00 13.30
CA GLU A 140 -9.46 -21.77 14.28
C GLU A 140 -10.55 -20.94 14.98
N ARG A 141 -10.62 -19.63 14.69
CA ARG A 141 -11.60 -18.67 15.25
C ARG A 141 -12.76 -18.44 14.28
#